data_AF-A0A1J3JB56-F1
#
_entry.id   AF-A0A1J3JB56-F1
#
_cell.length_a   1.000
_cell.length_b   1.000
_cell.length_c   1.000
_cell.angle_alpha   90.00
_cell.angle_beta   90.00
_cell.angle_gamma   90.00
#
_symmetry.space_group_name_H-M   'P 1'
#
loop_
_entity.id
_entity.type
_entity.pdbx_description
1 polymer ?
#
loop_
_entity_poly.entity_id
_entity_poly.type
_entity_poly.pdbx_seq_one_letter_code
_entity_poly.pdbx_strand_id
1 'polypeptide(L)'
;EDAVEGPVIGIDLGTTYSCVGVYKDGKVEIIANDQGNRITPSYVAFTDAERLIGDAAKNQAALNPENTIFDVKRLVGRKFDDETVQKDKKLFPYKIISKDGRPAIEVIVKGDKKVYSPEEISAMILTKMKETAEAFLGKEVKNAVVTVPAYFNDAQRQATKDAGRIAGLNVLRIINEPTAAAIAYGLDKKSKEKNILVFDLGGGTFDVSILTIDEGVFEVLATNGDTHLGGEDFDQRLMQHFIKLIQKKSNQDISQNQRAIAKLRREVEKAKRSLSTVHSVKVE
;
A
#
# COMPACT_ATOMS: atom_id res chain seq x y z
N GLU A 1 13.77 29.46 10.31
CA GLU A 1 12.97 28.28 9.98
C GLU A 1 11.70 28.36 10.79
N ASP A 2 10.53 28.34 10.14
CA ASP A 2 9.26 28.37 10.86
C ASP A 2 9.11 27.06 11.64
N ALA A 3 8.81 27.17 12.94
CA ALA A 3 8.64 26.00 13.78
C ALA A 3 7.46 25.16 13.29
N VAL A 4 7.65 23.84 13.18
CA VAL A 4 6.56 22.92 12.84
C VAL A 4 5.62 22.84 14.04
N GLU A 5 4.44 23.43 13.92
CA GLU A 5 3.40 23.38 14.96
C GLU A 5 2.52 22.13 14.83
N GLY A 6 2.15 21.54 15.97
CA GLY A 6 1.24 20.39 16.05
C GLY A 6 1.93 19.03 15.94
N PRO A 7 1.16 17.93 16.10
CA PRO A 7 1.71 16.58 16.00
C PRO A 7 2.23 16.27 14.59
N VAL A 8 3.33 15.52 14.52
CA VAL A 8 3.88 14.94 13.29
C VAL A 8 3.68 13.43 13.36
N ILE A 9 3.06 12.86 12.33
CA ILE A 9 2.86 11.41 12.22
C ILE A 9 3.80 10.80 11.17
N GLY A 10 4.22 9.55 11.39
CA GLY A 10 4.88 8.74 10.38
C GLY A 10 3.85 7.84 9.71
N ILE A 11 3.77 7.87 8.39
CA ILE A 11 2.87 7.02 7.62
C ILE A 11 3.69 6.12 6.70
N ASP A 12 3.52 4.82 6.88
CA ASP A 12 3.91 3.83 5.88
C ASP A 12 2.77 3.66 4.88
N LEU A 13 2.94 4.18 3.66
CA LEU A 13 1.95 4.06 2.59
C LEU A 13 2.29 2.84 1.73
N GLY A 14 1.97 1.64 2.21
CA GLY A 14 2.29 0.40 1.51
C GLY A 14 1.31 0.03 0.39
N THR A 15 1.72 -0.89 -0.48
CA THR A 15 0.94 -1.34 -1.65
C THR A 15 -0.39 -1.97 -1.25
N THR A 16 -0.37 -2.91 -0.30
CA THR A 16 -1.55 -3.67 0.13
C THR A 16 -2.09 -3.20 1.49
N TYR A 17 -1.22 -2.70 2.36
CA TYR A 17 -1.55 -2.17 3.68
C TYR A 17 -0.78 -0.90 3.95
N SER A 18 -1.38 0.00 4.72
CA SER A 18 -0.74 1.19 5.26
C SER A 18 -0.71 1.13 6.78
N CYS A 19 0.26 1.80 7.38
CA CYS A 19 0.46 1.88 8.83
C CYS A 19 0.69 3.34 9.23
N VAL A 20 0.22 3.72 10.41
CA VAL A 20 0.45 5.06 10.95
C VAL A 20 0.96 4.96 12.38
N GLY A 21 1.99 5.75 12.69
CA GLY A 21 2.59 5.83 14.00
C GLY A 21 2.91 7.26 14.41
N VAL A 22 3.10 7.45 15.71
CA VAL A 22 3.52 8.73 16.29
C VAL A 22 4.67 8.49 17.26
N TYR A 23 5.64 9.39 17.28
CA TYR A 23 6.67 9.40 18.32
C TYR A 23 6.23 10.34 19.45
N LYS A 24 5.96 9.78 20.63
CA LYS A 24 5.46 10.53 21.79
C LYS A 24 6.03 9.93 23.06
N ASP A 25 6.35 10.78 24.04
CA ASP A 25 6.84 10.38 25.36
C ASP A 25 8.08 9.47 25.28
N GLY A 26 8.98 9.74 24.32
CA GLY A 26 10.23 9.02 24.12
C GLY A 26 10.11 7.68 23.39
N LYS A 27 8.91 7.29 22.93
CA LYS A 27 8.65 5.99 22.28
C LYS A 27 7.82 6.14 21.00
N VAL A 28 7.92 5.15 20.12
CA VAL A 28 7.03 5.00 18.97
C VAL A 28 5.75 4.28 19.40
N GLU A 29 4.60 4.86 19.08
CA GLU A 29 3.29 4.22 19.21
C GLU A 29 2.71 3.96 17.82
N ILE A 30 2.45 2.69 17.49
CA ILE A 30 1.71 2.29 16.29
C ILE A 30 0.22 2.36 16.60
N ILE A 31 -0.50 3.14 15.82
CA ILE A 31 -1.89 3.50 16.10
C ILE A 31 -2.81 2.46 15.45
N ALA A 32 -3.71 1.90 16.24
CA ALA A 32 -4.75 1.00 15.74
C ALA A 32 -5.89 1.81 15.10
N ASN A 33 -6.46 1.29 14.01
CA ASN A 33 -7.63 1.88 13.38
C ASN A 33 -8.91 1.63 14.19
N ASP A 34 -10.05 2.09 13.66
CA ASP A 34 -11.39 1.95 14.25
C ASP A 34 -11.86 0.49 14.44
N GLN A 35 -11.19 -0.48 13.81
CA GLN A 35 -11.42 -1.91 14.01
C GLN A 35 -10.39 -2.57 14.94
N GLY A 36 -9.46 -1.79 15.50
CA GLY A 36 -8.39 -2.31 16.37
C GLY A 36 -7.19 -2.87 15.60
N ASN A 37 -7.14 -2.73 14.28
CA ASN A 37 -6.04 -3.21 13.45
C ASN A 37 -4.90 -2.18 13.39
N ARG A 38 -3.65 -2.62 13.61
CA ARG A 38 -2.45 -1.75 13.52
C ARG A 38 -1.98 -1.46 12.10
N ILE A 39 -2.57 -2.14 11.13
CA ILE A 39 -2.37 -1.91 9.70
C ILE A 39 -3.74 -1.84 9.06
N THR A 40 -3.92 -0.94 8.10
CA THR A 40 -5.18 -0.74 7.39
C THR A 40 -4.99 -1.10 5.92
N PRO A 41 -5.87 -1.89 5.30
CA PRO A 41 -5.77 -2.18 3.87
C PRO A 41 -5.68 -0.90 3.03
N SER A 42 -4.78 -0.89 2.04
CA SER A 42 -4.65 0.20 1.06
C SER A 42 -5.74 0.09 -0.02
N TYR A 43 -7.00 0.08 0.41
CA TYR A 43 -8.19 -0.14 -0.41
C TYR A 43 -9.11 1.07 -0.36
N VAL A 44 -9.69 1.43 -1.50
CA VAL A 44 -10.74 2.44 -1.62
C VAL A 44 -11.87 1.84 -2.43
N ALA A 45 -13.11 1.94 -1.97
CA ALA A 45 -14.28 1.53 -2.72
C ALA A 45 -15.27 2.67 -2.85
N PHE A 46 -15.89 2.77 -4.03
CA PHE A 46 -16.96 3.71 -4.29
C PHE A 46 -18.28 2.95 -4.36
N THR A 47 -19.25 3.41 -3.57
CA THR A 47 -20.63 2.93 -3.59
C THR A 47 -21.55 4.08 -4.00
N ASP A 48 -22.83 3.79 -4.23
CA ASP A 48 -23.81 4.85 -4.50
C ASP A 48 -24.09 5.72 -3.27
N ALA A 49 -23.84 5.23 -2.05
CA ALA A 49 -24.08 6.00 -0.83
C ALA A 49 -22.85 6.80 -0.42
N GLU A 50 -21.70 6.13 -0.37
CA GLU A 50 -20.50 6.65 0.27
C GLU A 50 -19.21 6.08 -0.35
N ARG A 51 -18.09 6.68 0.06
CA ARG A 51 -16.75 6.17 -0.22
C ARG A 51 -16.25 5.40 1.01
N LEU A 52 -15.87 4.15 0.81
CA LEU A 52 -15.29 3.28 1.82
C LEU A 52 -13.76 3.24 1.66
N ILE A 53 -13.03 3.18 2.77
CA ILE A 53 -11.56 3.12 2.78
C ILE A 53 -11.12 2.08 3.83
N GLY A 54 -10.05 1.33 3.56
CA GLY A 54 -9.50 0.37 4.51
C GLY A 54 -10.28 -0.94 4.57
N ASP A 55 -10.49 -1.45 5.78
CA ASP A 55 -11.14 -2.74 6.03
C ASP A 55 -12.54 -2.82 5.42
N ALA A 56 -13.33 -1.74 5.51
CA ALA A 56 -14.66 -1.68 4.91
C ALA A 56 -14.62 -1.86 3.39
N ALA A 57 -13.69 -1.19 2.70
CA ALA A 57 -13.51 -1.32 1.25
C ALA A 57 -13.04 -2.74 0.87
N LYS A 58 -12.07 -3.31 1.60
CA LYS A 58 -11.57 -4.67 1.34
C LYS A 58 -12.65 -5.72 1.53
N ASN A 59 -13.47 -5.61 2.57
CA ASN A 59 -14.51 -6.60 2.91
C ASN A 59 -15.58 -6.76 1.82
N GLN A 60 -15.94 -5.67 1.13
CA GLN A 60 -16.95 -5.67 0.08
C GLN A 60 -16.39 -5.88 -1.34
N ALA A 61 -15.06 -6.03 -1.51
CA ALA A 61 -14.41 -6.11 -2.81
C ALA A 61 -15.00 -7.20 -3.74
N ALA A 62 -15.44 -8.34 -3.19
CA ALA A 62 -16.04 -9.41 -3.97
C ALA A 62 -17.47 -9.10 -4.46
N LEU A 63 -18.17 -8.15 -3.85
CA LEU A 63 -19.52 -7.72 -4.23
C LEU A 63 -19.49 -6.55 -5.22
N ASN A 64 -18.43 -5.75 -5.19
CA ASN A 64 -18.28 -4.54 -6.01
C ASN A 64 -16.86 -4.43 -6.62
N PRO A 65 -16.41 -5.43 -7.40
CA PRO A 65 -15.01 -5.54 -7.80
C PRO A 65 -14.56 -4.39 -8.72
N GLU A 66 -15.43 -3.88 -9.59
CA GLU A 66 -15.08 -2.84 -10.57
C GLU A 66 -14.91 -1.44 -9.95
N ASN A 67 -15.54 -1.18 -8.80
CA ASN A 67 -15.42 0.09 -8.07
C ASN A 67 -14.61 -0.04 -6.77
N THR A 68 -13.84 -1.12 -6.61
CA THR A 68 -12.94 -1.33 -5.47
C THR A 68 -11.50 -1.33 -5.93
N ILE A 69 -10.78 -0.27 -5.57
CA ILE A 69 -9.42 0.01 -5.97
C ILE A 69 -8.45 -0.45 -4.89
N PHE A 70 -7.40 -1.13 -5.31
CA PHE A 70 -6.28 -1.61 -4.51
C PHE A 70 -5.01 -1.62 -5.37
N ASP A 71 -3.84 -1.83 -4.77
CA ASP A 71 -2.54 -1.83 -5.45
C ASP A 71 -2.21 -0.54 -6.22
N VAL A 72 -2.89 0.57 -5.91
CA VAL A 72 -2.72 1.84 -6.64
C VAL A 72 -1.28 2.35 -6.60
N LYS A 73 -0.49 1.97 -5.59
CA LYS A 73 0.93 2.29 -5.46
C LYS A 73 1.76 1.78 -6.66
N ARG A 74 1.31 0.71 -7.33
CA ARG A 74 1.94 0.22 -8.58
C ARG A 74 1.74 1.18 -9.77
N LEU A 75 0.75 2.09 -9.70
CA LEU A 75 0.41 3.05 -10.77
C LEU A 75 0.94 4.47 -10.52
N VAL A 76 1.16 4.84 -9.25
CA VAL A 76 1.58 6.20 -8.85
C VAL A 76 2.84 6.63 -9.58
N GLY A 77 2.82 7.84 -10.16
CA GLY A 77 3.95 8.44 -10.86
C GLY A 77 4.37 7.77 -12.18
N ARG A 78 3.62 6.79 -12.68
CA ARG A 78 3.90 6.10 -13.95
C ARG A 78 3.19 6.74 -15.14
N LYS A 79 3.63 6.37 -16.34
CA LYS A 79 2.93 6.66 -17.60
C LYS A 79 1.97 5.51 -17.92
N PHE A 80 0.91 5.81 -18.66
CA PHE A 80 -0.09 4.80 -19.00
C PHE A 80 0.50 3.68 -19.87
N ASP A 81 1.43 4.01 -20.75
CA ASP A 81 2.08 3.10 -21.70
C ASP A 81 3.23 2.28 -21.10
N ASP A 82 3.57 2.48 -19.82
CA ASP A 82 4.56 1.65 -19.11
C ASP A 82 4.15 0.17 -19.17
N GLU A 83 5.09 -0.71 -19.51
CA GLU A 83 4.83 -2.14 -19.66
C GLU A 83 4.23 -2.75 -18.39
N THR A 84 4.66 -2.26 -17.22
CA THR A 84 4.17 -2.78 -15.94
C THR A 84 2.74 -2.36 -15.70
N VAL A 85 2.37 -1.12 -16.05
CA VAL A 85 0.98 -0.64 -16.00
C VAL A 85 0.09 -1.44 -16.96
N GLN A 86 0.58 -1.77 -18.16
CA GLN A 86 -0.17 -2.58 -19.12
C GLN A 86 -0.34 -4.04 -18.68
N LYS A 87 0.62 -4.59 -17.94
CA LYS A 87 0.52 -5.93 -17.32
C LYS A 87 -0.49 -5.91 -16.17
N ASP A 88 -0.34 -4.97 -15.24
CA ASP A 88 -1.18 -4.84 -14.04
C ASP A 88 -2.65 -4.56 -14.41
N LYS A 89 -2.89 -3.72 -15.42
CA LYS A 89 -4.24 -3.44 -15.95
C LYS A 89 -5.01 -4.70 -16.37
N LYS A 90 -4.34 -5.76 -16.80
CA LYS A 90 -4.99 -7.03 -17.18
C LYS A 90 -5.39 -7.88 -15.97
N LEU A 91 -4.82 -7.58 -14.81
CA LEU A 91 -5.02 -8.32 -13.56
C LEU A 91 -6.05 -7.65 -12.65
N PHE A 92 -6.20 -6.33 -12.75
CA PHE A 92 -7.14 -5.59 -11.93
C PHE A 92 -8.58 -5.69 -12.44
N PRO A 93 -9.56 -5.80 -11.53
CA PRO A 93 -10.98 -5.84 -11.90
C PRO A 93 -11.55 -4.46 -12.25
N TYR A 94 -10.88 -3.38 -11.82
CA TYR A 94 -11.31 -2.00 -12.05
C TYR A 94 -10.67 -1.42 -13.32
N LYS A 95 -11.33 -0.42 -13.90
CA LYS A 95 -10.94 0.11 -15.21
C LYS A 95 -9.84 1.15 -15.11
N ILE A 96 -8.71 0.89 -15.78
CA ILE A 96 -7.62 1.86 -15.96
C ILE A 96 -7.64 2.43 -17.39
N ILE A 97 -7.77 3.75 -17.48
CA ILE A 97 -7.79 4.53 -18.73
C ILE A 97 -6.54 5.41 -18.82
N SER A 98 -6.27 5.91 -20.03
CA SER A 98 -5.28 6.97 -20.25
C SER A 98 -5.96 8.33 -20.13
N LYS A 99 -5.45 9.19 -19.26
CA LYS A 99 -5.81 10.61 -19.17
C LYS A 99 -4.53 11.41 -19.28
N ASP A 100 -4.39 12.16 -20.37
CA ASP A 100 -3.18 12.96 -20.66
C ASP A 100 -1.88 12.15 -20.63
N GLY A 101 -1.93 10.89 -21.09
CA GLY A 101 -0.78 9.97 -21.09
C GLY A 101 -0.45 9.32 -19.75
N ARG A 102 -1.22 9.60 -18.70
CA ARG A 102 -1.08 9.01 -17.35
C ARG A 102 -2.20 8.00 -17.08
N PRO A 103 -1.94 6.96 -16.26
CA PRO A 103 -3.00 6.07 -15.83
C PRO A 103 -3.99 6.82 -14.94
N ALA A 104 -5.27 6.59 -15.17
CA ALA A 104 -6.35 7.06 -14.32
C ALA A 104 -7.38 5.95 -14.11
N ILE A 105 -8.02 5.94 -12.95
CA ILE A 105 -8.98 4.93 -12.55
C ILE A 105 -10.39 5.47 -12.82
N GLU A 106 -11.13 4.79 -13.69
CA GLU A 106 -12.55 5.08 -13.97
C GLU A 106 -13.42 4.19 -13.08
N VAL A 107 -14.33 4.83 -12.32
CA VAL A 107 -15.36 4.15 -11.51
C VAL A 107 -16.74 4.70 -11.83
N ILE A 108 -17.77 3.91 -11.54
CA ILE A 108 -19.18 4.30 -11.70
C ILE A 108 -19.76 4.57 -10.31
N VAL A 109 -20.28 5.78 -10.09
CA VAL A 109 -20.88 6.20 -8.83
C VAL A 109 -22.24 6.82 -9.13
N LYS A 110 -23.33 6.23 -8.63
CA LYS A 110 -24.71 6.67 -8.92
C LYS A 110 -25.02 6.72 -10.43
N GLY A 111 -24.42 5.82 -11.21
CA GLY A 111 -24.53 5.78 -12.67
C GLY A 111 -23.61 6.76 -13.42
N ASP A 112 -22.94 7.68 -12.72
CA ASP A 112 -22.01 8.62 -13.33
C ASP A 112 -20.58 8.09 -13.34
N LYS A 113 -19.86 8.33 -14.46
CA LYS A 113 -18.44 8.02 -14.56
C LYS A 113 -17.62 9.07 -13.82
N LYS A 114 -16.80 8.61 -12.89
CA LYS A 114 -15.78 9.43 -12.22
C LYS A 114 -14.40 8.90 -12.54
N VAL A 115 -13.45 9.81 -12.71
CA VAL A 115 -12.07 9.48 -13.06
C VAL A 115 -11.16 10.07 -12.00
N TYR A 116 -10.38 9.22 -11.37
CA TYR A 116 -9.42 9.59 -10.33
C TYR A 116 -7.99 9.28 -10.77
N SER A 117 -7.04 10.13 -10.41
CA SER A 117 -5.63 9.81 -10.55
C SER A 117 -5.17 8.84 -9.46
N PRO A 118 -4.07 8.10 -9.66
CA PRO A 118 -3.47 7.27 -8.60
C PRO A 118 -3.18 8.06 -7.32
N GLU A 119 -2.74 9.31 -7.46
CA GLU A 119 -2.46 10.23 -6.35
C GLU A 119 -3.71 10.56 -5.56
N GLU A 120 -4.87 10.77 -6.20
CA GLU A 120 -6.14 11.01 -5.52
C GLU A 120 -6.59 9.79 -4.72
N ILE A 121 -6.42 8.57 -5.24
CA ILE A 121 -6.72 7.34 -4.49
C ILE A 121 -5.75 7.17 -3.32
N SER A 122 -4.45 7.39 -3.52
CA SER A 122 -3.46 7.39 -2.44
C SER A 122 -3.77 8.44 -1.38
N ALA A 123 -4.26 9.62 -1.76
CA ALA A 123 -4.66 10.67 -0.85
C ALA A 123 -5.86 10.24 0.02
N MET A 124 -6.80 9.46 -0.51
CA MET A 124 -7.90 8.90 0.27
C MET A 124 -7.37 7.93 1.35
N ILE A 125 -6.39 7.09 1.01
CA ILE A 125 -5.72 6.19 1.97
C ILE A 125 -4.99 7.00 3.04
N LEU A 126 -4.22 8.02 2.65
CA LEU A 126 -3.53 8.93 3.58
C LEU A 126 -4.52 9.69 4.48
N THR A 127 -5.69 10.07 3.95
CA THR A 127 -6.76 10.69 4.73
C THR A 127 -7.25 9.74 5.83
N LYS A 128 -7.47 8.46 5.52
CA LYS A 128 -7.83 7.47 6.55
C LYS A 128 -6.75 7.29 7.61
N MET A 129 -5.47 7.35 7.22
CA MET A 129 -4.34 7.29 8.16
C MET A 129 -4.28 8.53 9.06
N LYS A 130 -4.52 9.70 8.49
CA LYS A 130 -4.67 10.97 9.23
C LYS A 130 -5.81 10.88 10.23
N GLU A 131 -7.02 10.53 9.79
CA GLU A 131 -8.21 10.38 10.65
C GLU A 131 -7.96 9.39 11.80
N THR A 132 -7.25 8.29 11.52
CA THR A 132 -6.89 7.29 12.52
C THR A 132 -5.97 7.87 13.59
N ALA A 133 -4.98 8.67 13.18
CA ALA A 133 -4.10 9.37 14.12
C ALA A 133 -4.81 10.50 14.88
N GLU A 134 -5.71 11.25 14.23
CA GLU A 134 -6.51 12.30 14.87
C GLU A 134 -7.43 11.75 15.94
N ALA A 135 -8.10 10.62 15.67
CA ALA A 135 -8.94 9.91 16.64
C ALA A 135 -8.13 9.46 17.87
N PHE A 136 -6.89 8.99 17.66
CA PHE A 136 -5.99 8.60 18.75
C PHE A 136 -5.44 9.78 19.55
N LEU A 137 -5.07 10.87 18.87
CA LEU A 137 -4.43 12.04 19.49
C LEU A 137 -5.42 13.05 20.08
N GLY A 138 -6.69 13.00 19.66
CA GLY A 138 -7.75 13.93 20.08
C GLY A 138 -7.59 15.35 19.53
N LYS A 139 -6.83 15.52 18.44
CA LYS A 139 -6.53 16.83 17.82
C LYS A 139 -6.19 16.67 16.34
N GLU A 140 -6.31 17.77 15.60
CA GLU A 140 -6.01 17.84 14.17
C GLU A 140 -4.53 17.51 13.89
N VAL A 141 -4.28 16.74 12.84
CA VAL A 141 -2.94 16.38 12.35
C VAL A 141 -2.71 17.00 10.98
N LYS A 142 -1.73 17.90 10.90
CA LYS A 142 -1.37 18.58 9.65
C LYS A 142 -0.04 18.12 9.07
N ASN A 143 0.84 17.51 9.86
CA ASN A 143 2.21 17.24 9.42
C ASN A 143 2.47 15.74 9.38
N ALA A 144 3.15 15.29 8.32
CA ALA A 144 3.51 13.89 8.17
C ALA A 144 4.89 13.70 7.54
N VAL A 145 5.51 12.57 7.87
CA VAL A 145 6.57 11.94 7.09
C VAL A 145 5.97 10.72 6.43
N VAL A 146 6.15 10.57 5.11
CA VAL A 146 5.56 9.47 4.34
C VAL A 146 6.67 8.62 3.73
N THR A 147 6.55 7.30 3.82
CA THR A 147 7.53 6.36 3.26
C THR A 147 7.29 6.13 1.76
N VAL A 148 8.37 5.79 1.04
CA VAL A 148 8.34 5.27 -0.33
C VAL A 148 9.41 4.20 -0.52
N PRO A 149 9.28 3.29 -1.50
CA PRO A 149 10.35 2.35 -1.86
C PRO A 149 11.63 3.08 -2.20
N ALA A 150 12.80 2.48 -1.94
CA ALA A 150 14.08 3.12 -2.26
C ALA A 150 14.21 3.38 -3.77
N TYR A 151 13.64 2.47 -4.57
CA TYR A 151 13.63 2.50 -6.03
C TYR A 151 12.66 3.50 -6.66
N PHE A 152 11.85 4.20 -5.88
CA PHE A 152 10.97 5.23 -6.45
C PHE A 152 11.79 6.35 -7.08
N ASN A 153 11.50 6.61 -8.36
CA ASN A 153 12.08 7.72 -9.10
C ASN A 153 11.44 9.06 -8.65
N ASP A 154 11.96 10.18 -9.17
CA ASP A 154 11.52 11.51 -8.79
C ASP A 154 10.03 11.75 -9.07
N ALA A 155 9.48 11.22 -10.17
CA ALA A 155 8.08 11.37 -10.51
C ALA A 155 7.17 10.63 -9.51
N GLN A 156 7.57 9.43 -9.09
CA GLN A 156 6.83 8.65 -8.10
C GLN A 156 6.90 9.28 -6.71
N ARG A 157 8.08 9.78 -6.30
CA ARG A 157 8.25 10.53 -5.04
C ARG A 157 7.40 11.78 -5.01
N GLN A 158 7.39 12.54 -6.11
CA GLN A 158 6.59 13.75 -6.23
C GLN A 158 5.09 13.43 -6.18
N ALA A 159 4.65 12.38 -6.90
CA ALA A 159 3.26 11.93 -6.90
C ALA A 159 2.78 11.49 -5.50
N THR A 160 3.62 10.77 -4.72
CA THR A 160 3.30 10.44 -3.32
C THR A 160 3.23 11.69 -2.44
N LYS A 161 4.13 12.66 -2.64
CA LYS A 161 4.08 13.95 -1.93
C LYS A 161 2.81 14.73 -2.26
N ASP A 162 2.39 14.72 -3.52
CA ASP A 162 1.17 15.37 -3.99
C ASP A 162 -0.09 14.68 -3.40
N ALA A 163 -0.09 13.35 -3.29
CA ALA A 163 -1.14 12.61 -2.59
C ALA A 163 -1.26 13.07 -1.12
N GLY A 164 -0.14 13.29 -0.43
CA GLY A 164 -0.13 13.86 0.92
C GLY A 164 -0.73 15.26 0.96
N ARG A 165 -0.38 16.13 0.00
CA ARG A 165 -0.97 17.47 -0.11
C ARG A 165 -2.48 17.43 -0.33
N ILE A 166 -2.96 16.55 -1.22
CA ILE A 166 -4.39 16.35 -1.49
C ILE A 166 -5.13 15.87 -0.23
N ALA A 167 -4.48 15.04 0.60
CA ALA A 167 -5.00 14.59 1.89
C ALA A 167 -4.98 15.67 2.99
N GLY A 168 -4.53 16.90 2.68
CA GLY A 168 -4.41 17.98 3.66
C GLY A 168 -3.25 17.77 4.64
N LEU A 169 -2.20 17.06 4.23
CA LEU A 169 -0.97 16.88 4.98
C LEU A 169 0.16 17.72 4.39
N ASN A 170 0.84 18.46 5.26
CA ASN A 170 2.17 19.00 5.03
C ASN A 170 3.19 17.85 5.14
N VAL A 171 3.63 17.33 3.99
CA VAL A 171 4.63 16.27 3.91
C VAL A 171 6.02 16.88 4.14
N LEU A 172 6.49 16.82 5.39
CA LEU A 172 7.77 17.38 5.82
C LEU A 172 8.95 16.67 5.14
N ARG A 173 8.82 15.36 4.95
CA ARG A 173 9.85 14.54 4.32
C ARG A 173 9.22 13.30 3.68
N ILE A 174 9.75 12.94 2.52
CA ILE A 174 9.62 11.59 1.96
C ILE A 174 10.86 10.82 2.39
N ILE A 175 10.68 9.67 3.05
CA ILE A 175 11.78 8.81 3.51
C ILE A 175 11.70 7.47 2.80
N ASN A 176 12.85 6.85 2.54
CA ASN A 176 12.88 5.50 1.99
C ASN A 176 12.43 4.50 3.06
N GLU A 177 11.58 3.54 2.67
CA GLU A 177 11.16 2.40 3.49
C GLU A 177 12.33 1.70 4.19
N PRO A 178 13.42 1.30 3.50
CA PRO A 178 14.55 0.66 4.18
C PRO A 178 15.29 1.58 5.16
N THR A 179 15.32 2.90 4.91
CA THR A 179 15.90 3.85 5.86
C THR A 179 15.03 3.98 7.10
N ALA A 180 13.70 4.04 6.95
CA ALA A 180 12.77 4.06 8.07
C ALA A 180 12.87 2.77 8.91
N ALA A 181 13.00 1.61 8.26
CA ALA A 181 13.23 0.33 8.93
C ALA A 181 14.58 0.30 9.69
N ALA A 182 15.64 0.84 9.10
CA ALA A 182 16.94 0.96 9.76
C ALA A 182 16.86 1.89 10.99
N ILE A 183 16.16 3.03 10.89
CA ILE A 183 15.92 3.93 12.03
C ILE A 183 15.18 3.19 13.15
N ALA A 184 14.12 2.46 12.81
CA ALA A 184 13.37 1.66 13.79
C ALA A 184 14.24 0.59 14.48
N TYR A 185 15.19 -0.02 13.76
CA TYR A 185 16.15 -0.98 14.32
C TYR A 185 17.26 -0.31 15.17
N GLY A 186 17.70 0.88 14.76
CA GLY A 186 18.89 1.56 15.27
C GLY A 186 18.63 2.60 16.37
N LEU A 187 17.38 3.01 16.59
CA LEU A 187 17.01 4.13 17.48
C LEU A 187 17.66 4.07 18.87
N ASP A 188 17.75 2.87 19.46
CA ASP A 188 18.28 2.66 20.82
C ASP A 188 19.71 2.07 20.84
N LYS A 189 20.34 1.86 19.66
CA LYS A 189 21.60 1.15 19.57
C LYS A 189 22.78 2.11 19.54
N LYS A 190 23.38 2.34 20.72
CA LYS A 190 24.71 2.96 20.84
C LYS A 190 25.79 1.91 20.56
N SER A 191 26.07 1.67 19.29
CA SER A 191 27.20 0.82 18.89
C SER A 191 28.11 1.51 17.89
N LYS A 192 29.36 1.04 17.81
CA LYS A 192 30.30 1.35 16.74
C LYS A 192 29.66 1.18 15.36
N GLU A 193 30.26 1.83 14.36
CA GLU A 193 29.92 1.70 12.95
C GLU A 193 29.53 0.26 12.58
N LYS A 194 28.35 0.10 11.96
CA LYS A 194 27.85 -1.19 11.49
C LYS A 194 27.25 -1.07 10.10
N ASN A 195 27.54 -2.07 9.29
CA ASN A 195 26.82 -2.34 8.05
C ASN A 195 25.55 -3.14 8.36
N ILE A 196 24.42 -2.65 7.87
CA ILE A 196 23.10 -3.27 8.01
C ILE A 196 22.57 -3.56 6.62
N LEU A 197 22.07 -4.78 6.43
CA LEU A 197 21.27 -5.14 5.27
C LEU A 197 19.80 -5.14 5.69
N VAL A 198 19.01 -4.31 5.01
CA VAL A 198 17.55 -4.33 5.10
C VAL A 198 17.03 -5.12 3.91
N PHE A 199 16.28 -6.18 4.19
CA PHE A 199 15.55 -6.99 3.21
C PHE A 199 14.06 -6.74 3.42
N ASP A 200 13.43 -6.05 2.48
CA ASP A 200 12.03 -5.67 2.53
C ASP A 200 11.27 -6.30 1.36
N LEU A 201 10.44 -7.29 1.65
CA LEU A 201 9.59 -7.98 0.67
C LEU A 201 8.13 -7.75 1.05
N GLY A 202 7.55 -6.69 0.50
CA GLY A 202 6.21 -6.23 0.82
C GLY A 202 5.10 -6.88 -0.02
N GLY A 203 3.95 -6.20 -0.07
CA GLY A 203 2.80 -6.64 -0.85
C GLY A 203 2.99 -6.58 -2.37
N GLY A 204 3.81 -5.64 -2.87
CA GLY A 204 4.06 -5.53 -4.30
C GLY A 204 5.37 -4.85 -4.70
N THR A 205 6.25 -4.62 -3.73
CA THR A 205 7.60 -4.10 -3.94
C THR A 205 8.58 -4.96 -3.15
N PHE A 206 9.78 -5.10 -3.70
CA PHE A 206 10.90 -5.77 -3.09
C PHE A 206 12.11 -4.84 -3.11
N ASP A 207 12.68 -4.55 -1.95
CA ASP A 207 13.82 -3.67 -1.79
C ASP A 207 14.87 -4.34 -0.88
N VAL A 208 16.13 -4.29 -1.30
CA VAL A 208 17.31 -4.66 -0.52
C VAL A 208 18.20 -3.44 -0.45
N SER A 209 18.52 -3.00 0.77
CA SER A 209 19.42 -1.87 0.97
C SER A 209 20.52 -2.21 1.95
N ILE A 210 21.74 -1.78 1.65
CA ILE A 210 22.88 -1.82 2.56
C ILE A 210 23.07 -0.41 3.10
N LEU A 211 23.04 -0.27 4.42
CA LEU A 211 23.23 0.99 5.11
C LEU A 211 24.40 0.89 6.09
N THR A 212 25.11 1.98 6.29
CA THR A 212 25.99 2.19 7.44
C THR A 212 25.23 2.96 8.51
N ILE A 213 25.38 2.53 9.77
CA ILE A 213 24.98 3.30 10.93
C ILE A 213 26.22 3.63 11.73
N ASP A 214 26.48 4.92 11.92
CA ASP A 214 27.51 5.41 12.83
C ASP A 214 26.97 6.60 13.65
N GLU A 215 27.00 6.47 14.98
CA GLU A 215 26.52 7.51 15.93
C GLU A 215 25.16 8.15 15.59
N GLY A 216 24.21 7.38 15.04
CA GLY A 216 22.87 7.87 14.67
C GLY A 216 22.79 8.54 13.29
N VAL A 217 23.90 8.61 12.56
CA VAL A 217 23.93 8.91 11.14
C VAL A 217 23.65 7.63 10.35
N PHE A 218 22.69 7.70 9.43
CA PHE A 218 22.31 6.61 8.55
C PHE A 218 22.68 6.99 7.11
N GLU A 219 23.56 6.23 6.49
CA GLU A 219 23.93 6.40 5.09
C GLU A 219 23.57 5.16 4.29
N VAL A 220 22.94 5.35 3.13
CA VAL A 220 22.61 4.26 2.21
C VAL A 220 23.80 4.05 1.28
N LEU A 221 24.49 2.93 1.43
CA LEU A 221 25.65 2.58 0.60
C LEU A 221 25.23 2.02 -0.76
N ALA A 222 24.20 1.17 -0.77
CA ALA A 222 23.69 0.54 -1.97
C ALA A 222 22.22 0.17 -1.79
N THR A 223 21.48 0.17 -2.89
CA THR A 223 20.13 -0.35 -2.95
C THR A 223 19.98 -1.21 -4.21
N ASN A 224 19.21 -2.29 -4.13
CA ASN A 224 18.74 -3.17 -5.23
C ASN A 224 17.31 -3.64 -4.97
N GLY A 225 16.55 -4.03 -6.00
CA GLY A 225 15.14 -4.37 -5.81
C GLY A 225 14.32 -4.52 -7.08
N ASP A 226 13.02 -4.78 -6.89
CA ASP A 226 12.01 -4.87 -7.93
C ASP A 226 10.72 -4.17 -7.48
N THR A 227 10.33 -3.12 -8.20
CA THR A 227 9.15 -2.30 -7.88
C THR A 227 7.81 -2.97 -8.20
N HIS A 228 7.81 -4.20 -8.74
CA HIS A 228 6.61 -4.96 -9.07
C HIS A 228 6.65 -6.42 -8.62
N LEU A 229 7.45 -6.75 -7.60
CA LEU A 229 7.50 -8.08 -7.01
C LEU A 229 7.03 -8.02 -5.56
N GLY A 230 6.07 -8.86 -5.18
CA GLY A 230 5.71 -9.02 -3.76
C GLY A 230 4.63 -10.07 -3.49
N GLY A 231 4.01 -9.94 -2.32
CA GLY A 231 2.97 -10.84 -1.84
C GLY A 231 1.80 -11.10 -2.81
N GLU A 232 1.39 -10.10 -3.60
CA GLU A 232 0.32 -10.23 -4.59
C GLU A 232 0.71 -11.14 -5.76
N ASP A 233 1.99 -11.18 -6.13
CA ASP A 233 2.49 -12.08 -7.18
C ASP A 233 2.43 -13.54 -6.73
N PHE A 234 2.70 -13.79 -5.44
CA PHE A 234 2.55 -15.11 -4.84
C PHE A 234 1.09 -15.55 -4.80
N ASP A 235 0.20 -14.63 -4.42
CA ASP A 235 -1.25 -14.88 -4.45
C ASP A 235 -1.71 -15.18 -5.88
N GLN A 236 -1.25 -14.41 -6.86
CA GLN A 236 -1.59 -14.63 -8.27
C GLN A 236 -1.15 -16.01 -8.76
N ARG A 237 0.03 -16.50 -8.37
CA ARG A 237 0.48 -17.87 -8.70
C ARG A 237 -0.41 -18.93 -8.09
N LEU A 238 -0.82 -18.77 -6.83
CA LEU A 238 -1.75 -19.68 -6.15
C LEU A 238 -3.14 -19.64 -6.79
N MET A 239 -3.65 -18.45 -7.13
CA MET A 239 -4.91 -18.28 -7.84
C MET A 239 -4.89 -19.01 -9.19
N GLN A 240 -3.84 -18.84 -10.00
CA GLN A 240 -3.69 -19.54 -11.27
C GLN A 240 -3.68 -21.07 -11.11
N HIS A 241 -3.05 -21.58 -10.05
CA HIS A 241 -3.10 -23.00 -9.71
C HIS A 241 -4.54 -23.46 -9.42
N PHE A 242 -5.27 -22.74 -8.57
CA PHE A 242 -6.65 -23.08 -8.22
C PHE A 242 -7.63 -22.95 -9.39
N ILE A 243 -7.50 -21.93 -10.24
CA ILE A 243 -8.34 -21.77 -11.45
C ILE A 243 -8.19 -23.00 -12.35
N LYS A 244 -6.95 -23.45 -12.61
CA LYS A 244 -6.69 -24.68 -13.39
C LYS A 244 -7.25 -25.93 -12.72
N LEU A 245 -7.14 -26.01 -11.39
CA LEU A 245 -7.65 -27.15 -10.62
C LEU A 245 -9.18 -27.22 -10.63
N ILE A 246 -9.86 -26.07 -10.50
CA ILE A 246 -11.32 -25.94 -10.60
C ILE A 246 -11.78 -26.32 -12.01
N GLN A 247 -11.14 -25.80 -13.06
CA GLN A 247 -11.42 -26.21 -14.44
C GLN A 247 -11.32 -27.73 -14.60
N LYS A 248 -10.24 -28.34 -14.10
CA LYS A 248 -10.02 -29.78 -14.20
C LYS A 248 -11.06 -30.62 -13.44
N LYS A 249 -11.47 -30.18 -12.25
CA LYS A 249 -12.38 -30.95 -11.37
C LYS A 249 -13.87 -30.72 -11.66
N SER A 250 -14.25 -29.53 -12.08
CA SER A 250 -15.65 -29.12 -12.26
C SER A 250 -16.03 -28.85 -13.71
N ASN A 251 -15.05 -28.87 -14.64
CA ASN A 251 -15.22 -28.51 -16.04
C ASN A 251 -15.77 -27.08 -16.26
N GLN A 252 -15.54 -26.18 -15.30
CA GLN A 252 -15.97 -24.78 -15.36
C GLN A 252 -14.78 -23.83 -15.27
N ASP A 253 -14.73 -22.85 -16.18
CA ASP A 253 -13.71 -21.80 -16.17
C ASP A 253 -14.24 -20.59 -15.40
N ILE A 254 -13.65 -20.31 -14.25
CA ILE A 254 -14.03 -19.17 -13.42
C ILE A 254 -13.26 -17.90 -13.81
N SER A 255 -12.33 -17.96 -14.78
CA SER A 255 -11.45 -16.83 -15.16
C SER A 255 -12.21 -15.57 -15.57
N GLN A 256 -13.42 -15.71 -16.10
CA GLN A 256 -14.28 -14.61 -16.54
C GLN A 256 -15.25 -14.13 -15.46
N ASN A 257 -15.34 -14.81 -14.32
CA ASN A 257 -16.26 -14.46 -13.24
C ASN A 257 -15.53 -13.63 -12.17
N GLN A 258 -15.62 -12.30 -12.28
CA GLN A 258 -14.94 -11.37 -11.37
C GLN A 258 -15.27 -11.60 -9.90
N ARG A 259 -16.52 -11.95 -9.59
CA ARG A 259 -16.95 -12.26 -8.22
C ARG A 259 -16.28 -13.53 -7.69
N ALA A 260 -16.16 -14.57 -8.52
CA ALA A 260 -15.47 -15.80 -8.14
C ALA A 260 -13.97 -15.56 -7.96
N ILE A 261 -13.35 -14.79 -8.86
CA ILE A 261 -11.93 -14.43 -8.79
C ILE A 261 -11.63 -13.60 -7.54
N ALA A 262 -12.46 -12.62 -7.19
CA ALA A 262 -12.30 -11.82 -5.98
C ALA A 262 -12.45 -12.66 -4.70
N LYS A 263 -13.41 -13.60 -4.66
CA LYS A 263 -13.52 -14.57 -3.55
C LYS A 263 -12.28 -15.44 -3.43
N LEU A 264 -11.81 -15.99 -4.55
CA LEU A 264 -10.62 -16.83 -4.58
C LEU A 264 -9.38 -16.07 -4.11
N ARG A 265 -9.17 -14.82 -4.57
CA ARG A 265 -8.07 -13.97 -4.11
C ARG A 265 -8.04 -13.83 -2.59
N ARG A 266 -9.21 -13.53 -1.99
CA ARG A 266 -9.34 -13.37 -0.54
C ARG A 266 -8.97 -14.65 0.21
N GLU A 267 -9.46 -15.80 -0.23
CA GLU A 267 -9.17 -17.07 0.47
C GLU A 267 -7.74 -17.56 0.21
N VAL A 268 -7.16 -17.26 -0.95
CA VAL A 268 -5.75 -17.51 -1.27
C VAL A 268 -4.82 -16.65 -0.40
N GLU A 269 -5.09 -15.37 -0.24
CA GLU A 269 -4.29 -14.49 0.62
C GLU A 269 -4.31 -14.99 2.08
N LYS A 270 -5.49 -15.36 2.59
CA LYS A 270 -5.63 -15.97 3.92
C LYS A 270 -4.85 -17.28 4.02
N ALA A 271 -4.94 -18.14 3.02
CA ALA A 271 -4.21 -19.39 2.96
C ALA A 271 -2.70 -19.17 2.99
N LYS A 272 -2.17 -18.24 2.18
CA LYS A 272 -0.76 -17.85 2.17
C LYS A 272 -0.28 -17.42 3.56
N ARG A 273 -1.07 -16.57 4.25
CA ARG A 273 -0.76 -16.12 5.61
C ARG A 273 -0.72 -17.30 6.59
N SER A 274 -1.73 -18.17 6.57
CA SER A 274 -1.76 -19.36 7.44
C SER A 274 -0.57 -20.28 7.18
N LEU A 275 -0.20 -20.51 5.92
CA LEU A 275 0.92 -21.38 5.55
C LEU A 275 2.31 -20.88 6.01
N SER A 276 2.41 -19.65 6.51
CA SER A 276 3.64 -19.18 7.16
C SER A 276 3.88 -19.81 8.54
N THR A 277 2.87 -20.43 9.14
CA THR A 277 2.96 -21.06 10.47
C THR A 277 2.44 -22.49 10.51
N VAL A 278 1.69 -22.94 9.49
CA VAL A 278 1.20 -24.32 9.38
C VAL A 278 1.59 -24.97 8.05
N HIS A 279 1.64 -26.30 8.02
CA HIS A 279 2.06 -27.04 6.82
C HIS A 279 0.95 -27.22 5.76
N SER A 280 -0.32 -27.05 6.12
CA SER A 280 -1.45 -27.17 5.19
C SER A 280 -2.64 -26.32 5.64
N VAL A 281 -3.47 -25.91 4.68
CA VAL A 281 -4.67 -25.12 4.91
C VAL A 281 -5.75 -25.49 3.89
N LYS A 282 -7.01 -25.46 4.30
CA LYS A 282 -8.16 -25.62 3.41
C LYS A 282 -8.51 -24.25 2.80
N VAL A 283 -8.66 -24.20 1.48
CA VAL A 283 -9.20 -23.04 0.76
C VAL A 283 -10.67 -23.33 0.48
N GLU A 284 -11.56 -22.44 0.94
CA GLU A 284 -13.02 -22.58 0.84
C GLU A 284 -13.64 -21.85 -0.35
#